data_AF-R9QPM0-F1
#
_entry.id   AF-R9QPM0-F1
#
_cell.length_a   1.000
_cell.length_b   1.000
_cell.length_c   1.000
_cell.angle_alpha   90.00
_cell.angle_beta   90.00
_cell.angle_gamma   90.00
#
_symmetry.space_group_name_H-M   'P 1'
#
loop_
_entity.id
_entity.type
_entity.pdbx_description
1 polymer ?
#
loop_
_entity_poly.entity_id
_entity_poly.type
_entity_poly.pdbx_seq_one_letter_code
_entity_poly.pdbx_strand_id
1 'polypeptide(L)'
;EQAERYEEMVEAMKQVAHLNVELTVEERNLLSVAYKNVIGARRAAWRIISSIEQKEKTKDNESNVQKIKSYGAKIKNELNEISADVMRVLDEHLIPHATGEESKVFYYKMKGDYYRYKAEFTTDTERTEASQQSLKAYEEALNIASAQLATTNPIRLGLAL
;
A
#
# COMPACT_ATOMS: atom_id res chain seq x y z
N GLU A 1 -4.72 -13.90 -10.84
CA GLU A 1 -4.10 -14.57 -9.68
C GLU A 1 -3.35 -15.85 -10.05
N GLN A 2 -4.01 -16.90 -10.55
CA GLN A 2 -3.39 -18.23 -10.78
C GLN A 2 -2.16 -18.23 -11.70
N ALA A 3 -2.09 -17.30 -12.66
CA ALA A 3 -0.93 -17.14 -13.55
C ALA A 3 0.17 -16.22 -12.98
N GLU A 4 0.04 -15.76 -11.72
CA GLU A 4 0.94 -14.82 -11.04
C GLU A 4 1.14 -13.46 -11.76
N ARG A 5 0.26 -13.13 -12.71
CA ARG A 5 0.23 -11.83 -13.42
C ARG A 5 -0.53 -10.79 -12.60
N TYR A 6 0.08 -10.34 -11.50
CA TYR A 6 -0.57 -9.44 -10.54
C TYR A 6 -0.81 -8.01 -11.07
N GLU A 7 0.00 -7.54 -12.01
CA GLU A 7 -0.19 -6.21 -12.64
C GLU A 7 -1.49 -6.17 -13.46
N GLU A 8 -1.77 -7.21 -14.25
CA GLU A 8 -3.06 -7.32 -14.96
C GLU A 8 -4.23 -7.56 -14.01
N MET A 9 -3.99 -8.24 -12.90
CA MET A 9 -5.00 -8.42 -11.87
C MET A 9 -5.38 -7.08 -11.24
N VAL A 10 -4.41 -6.18 -11.02
CA VAL A 10 -4.69 -4.81 -10.58
C VAL A 10 -5.56 -4.09 -11.61
N GLU A 11 -5.20 -4.13 -12.89
CA GLU A 11 -5.96 -3.45 -13.94
C GLU A 11 -7.40 -3.97 -14.07
N ALA A 12 -7.61 -5.30 -13.99
CA ALA A 12 -8.95 -5.87 -13.99
C ALA A 12 -9.76 -5.45 -12.75
N MET A 13 -9.17 -5.53 -11.55
CA MET A 13 -9.87 -5.18 -10.32
C MET A 13 -10.13 -3.68 -10.17
N LYS A 14 -9.31 -2.82 -10.81
CA LYS A 14 -9.59 -1.40 -10.95
C LYS A 14 -10.87 -1.16 -11.73
N GLN A 15 -11.07 -1.85 -12.85
CA GLN A 15 -12.31 -1.70 -13.63
C GLN A 15 -13.55 -2.03 -12.79
N VAL A 16 -13.47 -3.07 -11.96
CA VAL A 16 -14.55 -3.42 -11.02
C VAL A 16 -14.75 -2.31 -9.98
N ALA A 17 -13.69 -1.77 -9.40
CA ALA A 17 -13.78 -0.64 -8.46
C ALA A 17 -14.44 0.60 -9.07
N HIS A 18 -14.18 0.89 -10.35
CA HIS A 18 -14.75 2.05 -11.07
C HIS A 18 -16.26 1.92 -11.33
N LEU A 19 -16.87 0.74 -11.09
CA LEU A 19 -18.32 0.58 -11.15
C LEU A 19 -19.04 1.31 -10.00
N ASN A 20 -18.31 1.82 -9.00
CA ASN A 20 -18.87 2.61 -7.88
C ASN A 20 -19.97 1.87 -7.11
N VAL A 21 -19.81 0.56 -6.98
CA VAL A 21 -20.68 -0.33 -6.20
C VAL A 21 -19.88 -0.96 -5.07
N GLU A 22 -20.57 -1.39 -4.00
CA GLU A 22 -19.92 -2.12 -2.93
C GLU A 22 -19.34 -3.44 -3.47
N LEU A 23 -18.02 -3.61 -3.30
CA LEU A 23 -17.36 -4.86 -3.68
C LEU A 23 -17.73 -5.97 -2.70
N THR A 24 -17.99 -7.14 -3.28
CA THR A 24 -18.12 -8.39 -2.52
C THR A 24 -16.83 -8.70 -1.75
N VAL A 25 -16.93 -9.60 -0.77
CA VAL A 25 -15.78 -10.03 0.02
C VAL A 25 -14.69 -10.63 -0.88
N GLU A 26 -15.08 -11.40 -1.90
CA GLU A 26 -14.14 -12.01 -2.85
C GLU A 26 -13.43 -10.95 -3.70
N GLU A 27 -14.18 -10.04 -4.33
CA GLU A 27 -13.61 -8.95 -5.13
C GLU A 27 -12.67 -8.06 -4.31
N ARG A 28 -13.05 -7.73 -3.08
CA ARG A 28 -12.22 -6.96 -2.15
C ARG A 28 -10.91 -7.68 -1.83
N ASN A 29 -10.97 -8.98 -1.59
CA ASN A 29 -9.79 -9.80 -1.34
C ASN A 29 -8.89 -9.87 -2.58
N LEU A 30 -9.46 -10.07 -3.78
CA LEU A 30 -8.72 -10.09 -5.03
C LEU A 30 -7.98 -8.76 -5.27
N LEU A 31 -8.67 -7.63 -5.11
CA LEU A 31 -8.06 -6.30 -5.23
C LEU A 31 -6.88 -6.13 -4.27
N SER A 32 -7.06 -6.52 -3.00
CA SER A 32 -6.01 -6.42 -1.98
C SER A 32 -4.81 -7.31 -2.29
N VAL A 33 -5.05 -8.57 -2.69
CA VAL A 33 -3.99 -9.51 -3.10
C VAL A 33 -3.22 -8.97 -4.31
N ALA A 34 -3.91 -8.42 -5.30
CA ALA A 34 -3.30 -7.88 -6.50
C ALA A 34 -2.31 -6.76 -6.17
N TYR A 35 -2.78 -5.69 -5.51
CA TYR A 35 -1.91 -4.56 -5.16
C TYR A 35 -0.80 -4.96 -4.17
N LYS A 36 -1.10 -5.83 -3.19
CA LYS A 36 -0.10 -6.31 -2.20
C LYS A 36 1.07 -7.01 -2.87
N ASN A 37 0.80 -7.85 -3.88
CA ASN A 37 1.85 -8.54 -4.62
C ASN A 37 2.66 -7.57 -5.49
N VAL A 38 2.00 -6.67 -6.21
CA VAL A 38 2.67 -5.67 -7.06
C VAL A 38 3.60 -4.78 -6.23
N ILE A 39 3.12 -4.19 -5.14
CA ILE A 39 3.94 -3.32 -4.28
C ILE A 39 4.98 -4.11 -3.48
N GLY A 40 4.66 -5.34 -3.08
CA GLY A 40 5.55 -6.22 -2.31
C GLY A 40 6.86 -6.49 -3.05
N ALA A 41 6.78 -6.78 -4.35
CA ALA A 41 7.96 -6.98 -5.20
C ALA A 41 8.85 -5.73 -5.24
N ARG A 42 8.27 -4.54 -5.43
CA ARG A 42 9.02 -3.28 -5.50
C ARG A 42 9.62 -2.89 -4.14
N ARG A 43 8.91 -3.13 -3.04
CA ARG A 43 9.43 -2.90 -1.68
C ARG A 43 10.61 -3.82 -1.34
N ALA A 44 10.58 -5.07 -1.79
CA ALA A 44 11.72 -5.98 -1.63
C ALA A 44 12.92 -5.47 -2.44
N ALA A 45 12.72 -5.07 -3.70
CA ALA A 45 13.76 -4.49 -4.54
C ALA A 45 14.36 -3.21 -3.91
N TRP A 46 13.52 -2.32 -3.38
CA TRP A 46 13.94 -1.11 -2.69
C TRP A 46 14.83 -1.39 -1.47
N ARG A 47 14.44 -2.36 -0.63
CA ARG A 47 15.23 -2.78 0.54
C ARG A 47 16.61 -3.31 0.15
N ILE A 48 16.68 -4.13 -0.91
CA ILE A 48 17.94 -4.67 -1.43
C ILE A 48 18.83 -3.53 -1.93
N ILE A 49 18.30 -2.64 -2.77
CA ILE A 49 19.07 -1.52 -3.34
C ILE A 49 19.55 -0.57 -2.26
N SER A 50 18.71 -0.24 -1.28
CA SER A 50 19.10 0.61 -0.15
C SER A 50 20.23 -0.01 0.68
N SER A 51 20.20 -1.34 0.89
CA SER A 51 21.28 -2.07 1.58
C SER A 51 22.58 -2.06 0.77
N ILE A 52 22.52 -2.23 -0.54
CA ILE A 52 23.69 -2.17 -1.42
C ILE A 52 24.27 -0.75 -1.44
N GLU A 53 23.42 0.28 -1.53
CA GLU A 53 23.84 1.69 -1.49
C GLU A 53 24.63 1.99 -0.21
N GLN A 54 24.12 1.53 0.95
CA GLN A 54 24.79 1.71 2.24
C GLN A 54 26.15 1.01 2.29
N LYS A 55 26.26 -0.21 1.74
CA LYS A 55 27.52 -0.97 1.69
C LYS A 55 28.56 -0.38 0.73
N GLU A 56 28.12 0.20 -0.39
CA GLU A 56 29.04 0.83 -1.34
C GLU A 56 29.52 2.20 -0.85
N LYS A 57 28.67 2.94 -0.12
CA LYS A 57 29.07 4.18 0.57
C LYS A 57 30.22 3.96 1.56
N THR A 58 30.28 2.81 2.25
CA THR A 58 31.38 2.52 3.19
C THR A 58 32.71 2.17 2.51
N LYS A 59 32.72 1.97 1.19
CA LYS A 59 33.92 1.64 0.41
C LYS A 59 34.45 2.81 -0.42
N ASP A 60 33.89 4.01 -0.23
CA ASP A 60 34.20 5.23 -0.99
C ASP A 60 34.15 5.07 -2.53
N ASN A 61 33.32 4.15 -3.03
CA ASN A 61 33.16 3.92 -4.46
C ASN A 61 32.05 4.81 -5.05
N GLU A 62 32.37 6.10 -5.24
CA GLU A 62 31.39 7.11 -5.68
C GLU A 62 30.72 6.78 -7.01
N SER A 63 31.44 6.18 -7.97
CA SER A 63 30.88 5.82 -9.29
C SER A 63 29.76 4.78 -9.16
N ASN A 64 29.98 3.74 -8.34
CA ASN A 64 28.96 2.73 -8.07
C ASN A 64 27.78 3.30 -7.29
N VAL A 65 28.05 4.15 -6.28
CA VAL A 65 27.00 4.82 -5.50
C VAL A 65 26.08 5.64 -6.41
N GLN A 66 26.61 6.36 -7.40
CA GLN A 66 25.78 7.12 -8.34
C GLN A 66 24.88 6.22 -9.21
N LYS A 67 25.41 5.10 -9.72
CA LYS A 67 24.61 4.12 -10.49
C LYS A 67 23.49 3.52 -9.64
N ILE A 68 23.80 3.16 -8.38
CA ILE A 68 22.84 2.59 -7.44
C ILE A 68 21.75 3.61 -7.11
N LYS A 69 22.11 4.88 -6.85
CA LYS A 69 21.13 5.95 -6.61
C LYS A 69 20.20 6.17 -7.80
N SER A 70 20.73 6.17 -9.01
CA SER A 70 19.92 6.30 -10.24
C SER A 70 18.91 5.16 -10.38
N TYR A 71 19.33 3.91 -10.14
CA TYR A 71 18.43 2.77 -10.16
C TYR A 71 17.43 2.79 -9.00
N GLY A 72 17.87 3.19 -7.81
CA GLY A 72 17.00 3.40 -6.66
C GLY A 72 15.91 4.43 -6.91
N ALA A 73 16.22 5.52 -7.63
CA ALA A 73 15.24 6.53 -8.01
C ALA A 73 14.13 5.96 -8.92
N LYS A 74 14.47 5.03 -9.84
CA LYS A 74 13.47 4.33 -10.66
C LYS A 74 12.50 3.52 -9.80
N ILE A 75 13.03 2.71 -8.87
CA ILE A 75 12.21 1.91 -7.95
C ILE A 75 11.32 2.81 -7.09
N LYS A 76 11.85 3.94 -6.61
CA LYS A 76 11.06 4.94 -5.87
C LYS A 76 9.91 5.49 -6.68
N ASN A 77 10.13 5.80 -7.95
CA ASN A 77 9.06 6.29 -8.84
C ASN A 77 7.97 5.23 -9.02
N GLU A 78 8.35 3.98 -9.29
CA GLU A 78 7.38 2.86 -9.38
C GLU A 78 6.58 2.69 -8.09
N LEU A 79 7.24 2.76 -6.92
CA LEU A 79 6.56 2.68 -5.63
C LEU A 79 5.59 3.85 -5.40
N ASN A 80 5.98 5.06 -5.80
CA ASN A 80 5.12 6.24 -5.72
C ASN A 80 3.91 6.12 -6.65
N GLU A 81 4.10 5.64 -7.88
CA GLU A 81 3.02 5.44 -8.85
C GLU A 81 2.01 4.40 -8.34
N ILE A 82 2.48 3.24 -7.87
CA ILE A 82 1.61 2.19 -7.31
C ILE A 82 0.85 2.73 -6.07
N SER A 83 1.56 3.45 -5.19
CA SER A 83 0.94 4.03 -3.98
C SER A 83 -0.07 5.12 -4.32
N ALA A 84 0.18 5.96 -5.33
CA ALA A 84 -0.77 6.98 -5.76
C ALA A 84 -1.99 6.38 -6.45
N ASP A 85 -1.81 5.32 -7.25
CA ASP A 85 -2.89 4.63 -7.94
C ASP A 85 -3.88 4.00 -6.96
N VAL A 86 -3.39 3.22 -5.98
CA VAL A 86 -4.26 2.60 -4.97
C VAL A 86 -4.93 3.64 -4.07
N MET A 87 -4.26 4.75 -3.73
CA MET A 87 -4.87 5.84 -2.97
C MET A 87 -6.04 6.45 -3.72
N ARG A 88 -5.88 6.68 -5.03
CA ARG A 88 -6.95 7.20 -5.88
C ARG A 88 -8.15 6.27 -5.91
N VAL A 89 -7.90 4.97 -6.12
CA VAL A 89 -8.96 3.96 -6.14
C VAL A 89 -9.69 3.89 -4.78
N LEU A 90 -8.96 3.96 -3.68
CA LEU A 90 -9.55 3.97 -2.34
C LEU A 90 -10.42 5.20 -2.10
N ASP A 91 -9.91 6.40 -2.41
CA ASP A 91 -10.54 7.66 -2.05
C ASP A 91 -11.67 8.06 -2.99
N GLU A 92 -11.58 7.74 -4.28
CA GLU A 92 -12.57 8.13 -5.28
C GLU A 92 -13.66 7.07 -5.48
N HIS A 93 -13.34 5.78 -5.30
CA HIS A 93 -14.23 4.68 -5.71
C HIS A 93 -14.65 3.77 -4.56
N LEU A 94 -13.74 3.36 -3.68
CA LEU A 94 -14.05 2.30 -2.71
C LEU A 94 -14.62 2.82 -1.40
N ILE A 95 -13.93 3.75 -0.74
CA ILE A 95 -14.36 4.31 0.56
C ILE A 95 -15.73 5.02 0.44
N PRO A 96 -15.99 5.86 -0.58
CA PRO A 96 -17.28 6.54 -0.71
C PRO A 96 -18.48 5.59 -0.92
N HIS A 97 -18.24 4.42 -1.52
CA HIS A 97 -19.28 3.45 -1.87
C HIS A 97 -19.32 2.23 -0.94
N ALA A 98 -18.52 2.24 0.14
CA ALA A 98 -18.53 1.20 1.16
C ALA A 98 -19.71 1.37 2.12
N THR A 99 -20.73 0.52 1.99
CA THR A 99 -21.89 0.52 2.89
C THR A 99 -21.69 -0.34 4.13
N GLY A 100 -20.98 -1.46 4.04
CA GLY A 100 -20.67 -2.33 5.17
C GLY A 100 -19.53 -1.82 6.05
N GLU A 101 -19.67 -1.98 7.37
CA GLU A 101 -18.63 -1.58 8.33
C GLU A 101 -17.34 -2.38 8.17
N GLU A 102 -17.44 -3.68 7.86
CA GLU A 102 -16.26 -4.50 7.52
C GLU A 102 -15.54 -3.99 6.26
N SER A 103 -16.29 -3.51 5.27
CA SER A 103 -15.75 -2.91 4.04
C SER A 103 -14.99 -1.64 4.35
N LYS A 104 -15.58 -0.74 5.15
CA LYS A 104 -14.93 0.51 5.58
C LYS A 104 -13.65 0.24 6.35
N VAL A 105 -13.68 -0.63 7.37
CA VAL A 105 -12.49 -1.00 8.15
C VAL A 105 -11.40 -1.57 7.23
N PHE A 106 -11.77 -2.44 6.29
CA PHE A 106 -10.83 -3.01 5.34
C PHE A 106 -10.15 -1.94 4.48
N TYR A 107 -10.91 -1.01 3.91
CA TYR A 107 -10.36 0.04 3.04
C TYR A 107 -9.53 1.07 3.80
N TYR A 108 -9.95 1.48 5.00
CA TYR A 108 -9.15 2.38 5.84
C TYR A 108 -7.86 1.71 6.34
N LYS A 109 -7.91 0.42 6.70
CA LYS A 109 -6.70 -0.35 6.98
C LYS A 109 -5.76 -0.39 5.77
N MET A 110 -6.30 -0.68 4.59
CA MET A 110 -5.52 -0.71 3.34
C MET A 110 -4.89 0.66 3.06
N LYS A 111 -5.63 1.75 3.22
CA LYS A 111 -5.12 3.13 3.14
C LYS A 111 -3.97 3.36 4.13
N GLY A 112 -4.13 2.95 5.38
CA GLY A 112 -3.07 2.98 6.40
C GLY A 112 -1.81 2.23 5.97
N ASP A 113 -1.97 1.01 5.44
CA ASP A 113 -0.87 0.17 4.95
C ASP A 113 -0.08 0.84 3.81
N TYR A 114 -0.76 1.43 2.82
CA TYR A 114 -0.08 2.06 1.69
C TYR A 114 0.59 3.39 2.05
N TYR A 115 0.02 4.19 2.96
CA TYR A 115 0.73 5.34 3.51
C TYR A 115 1.95 4.93 4.34
N ARG A 116 1.84 3.83 5.10
CA ARG A 116 2.97 3.25 5.82
C ARG A 116 4.08 2.82 4.87
N TYR A 117 3.72 2.16 3.76
CA TYR A 117 4.69 1.80 2.72
C TYR A 117 5.35 3.03 2.10
N LYS A 118 4.58 4.09 1.81
CA LYS A 118 5.12 5.37 1.32
C LYS A 118 6.18 5.93 2.27
N ALA A 119 5.90 5.91 3.57
CA ALA A 119 6.84 6.38 4.59
C ALA A 119 8.16 5.58 4.68
N GLU A 120 8.23 4.37 4.13
CA GLU A 120 9.46 3.54 4.14
C GLU A 120 10.54 4.02 3.17
N PHE A 121 10.17 4.75 2.11
CA PHE A 121 11.10 5.16 1.06
C PHE A 121 11.16 6.68 0.84
N THR A 122 10.24 7.45 1.43
CA THR A 122 10.30 8.92 1.48
C THR A 122 11.18 9.41 2.64
N THR A 123 11.64 10.65 2.58
CA THR A 123 12.44 11.29 3.65
C THR A 123 11.77 12.56 4.16
N ASP A 124 12.27 13.07 5.29
CA ASP A 124 11.96 14.40 5.82
C ASP A 124 10.45 14.69 5.97
N THR A 125 9.97 15.75 5.34
CA THR A 125 8.58 16.20 5.38
C THR A 125 7.64 15.15 4.78
N GLU A 126 7.98 14.58 3.61
CA GLU A 126 7.13 13.58 2.94
C GLU A 126 6.93 12.34 3.80
N ARG A 127 7.97 11.90 4.51
CA ARG A 127 7.88 10.78 5.46
C ARG A 127 6.96 11.13 6.62
N THR A 128 7.08 12.33 7.16
CA THR A 128 6.27 12.79 8.29
C THR A 128 4.79 12.86 7.90
N GLU A 129 4.49 13.44 6.74
CA GLU A 129 3.14 13.50 6.18
C GLU A 129 2.57 12.10 5.94
N ALA A 130 3.33 11.20 5.30
CA ALA A 130 2.90 9.83 5.06
C ALA A 130 2.64 9.07 6.38
N SER A 131 3.48 9.23 7.39
CA SER A 131 3.25 8.63 8.71
C SER A 131 2.00 9.18 9.40
N GLN A 132 1.74 10.48 9.32
CA GLN A 132 0.52 11.08 9.88
C GLN A 132 -0.74 10.60 9.16
N GLN A 133 -0.71 10.50 7.83
CA GLN A 133 -1.84 9.98 7.05
C GLN A 133 -2.08 8.49 7.31
N SER A 134 -1.01 7.72 7.48
CA SER A 134 -1.10 6.31 7.88
C SER A 134 -1.77 6.17 9.24
N LEU A 135 -1.33 6.95 10.24
CA LEU A 135 -1.91 6.95 11.58
C LEU A 135 -3.40 7.28 11.54
N LYS A 136 -3.77 8.39 10.88
CA LYS A 136 -5.18 8.81 10.74
C LYS A 136 -6.04 7.70 10.13
N ALA A 137 -5.58 7.06 9.06
CA ALA A 137 -6.33 6.00 8.41
C ALA A 137 -6.51 4.77 9.32
N TYR A 138 -5.49 4.39 10.09
CA TYR A 138 -5.61 3.31 11.07
C TYR A 138 -6.50 3.67 12.26
N GLU A 139 -6.47 4.92 12.73
CA GLU A 139 -7.36 5.41 13.80
C GLU A 139 -8.83 5.36 13.35
N GLU A 140 -9.13 5.81 12.12
CA GLU A 140 -10.48 5.69 11.55
C GLU A 140 -10.92 4.22 11.45
N ALA A 141 -10.05 3.34 10.95
CA ALA A 141 -10.33 1.90 10.91
C ALA A 141 -10.58 1.33 12.31
N LEU A 142 -9.80 1.75 13.31
CA LEU A 142 -9.89 1.25 14.69
C LEU A 142 -11.15 1.73 15.40
N ASN A 143 -11.55 2.97 15.16
CA ASN A 143 -12.77 3.55 15.70
C ASN A 143 -14.00 2.78 15.20
N ILE A 144 -14.08 2.54 13.89
CA ILE A 144 -15.16 1.75 13.29
C ILE A 144 -15.12 0.30 13.80
N ALA A 145 -13.94 -0.33 13.77
CA ALA A 145 -13.79 -1.73 14.20
C ALA A 145 -14.14 -1.94 15.67
N SER A 146 -13.79 -0.99 16.55
CA SER A 146 -14.07 -1.09 17.98
C SER A 146 -15.55 -0.90 18.30
N ALA A 147 -16.25 -0.07 17.52
CA ALA A 147 -17.68 0.16 17.70
C ALA A 147 -18.55 -0.94 17.07
N GLN A 148 -18.13 -1.50 15.92
CA GLN A 148 -19.02 -2.31 15.07
C GLN A 148 -18.61 -3.78 14.91
N LEU A 149 -17.35 -4.14 15.21
CA LEU A 149 -16.85 -5.50 14.99
C LEU A 149 -16.51 -6.20 16.31
N ALA A 150 -16.83 -7.50 16.41
CA ALA A 150 -16.43 -8.33 17.54
C ALA A 150 -14.90 -8.39 17.68
N THR A 151 -14.40 -8.55 18.90
CA THR A 151 -12.95 -8.65 19.19
C THR A 151 -12.28 -9.85 18.52
N THR A 152 -13.05 -10.87 18.14
CA THR A 152 -12.59 -12.08 17.42
C THR A 152 -12.67 -11.95 15.90
N ASN A 153 -13.15 -10.82 15.37
CA ASN A 153 -13.27 -10.61 13.93
C ASN A 153 -11.87 -10.58 13.25
N PRO A 154 -11.63 -11.35 12.18
CA PRO A 154 -10.32 -11.42 11.52
C PRO A 154 -9.80 -10.08 10.98
N ILE A 155 -10.68 -9.21 10.50
CA ILE A 155 -10.31 -7.88 9.98
C ILE A 155 -9.84 -6.99 11.14
N ARG A 156 -10.56 -7.02 12.26
CA ARG A 156 -10.17 -6.28 13.48
C ARG A 156 -8.85 -6.79 14.05
N LEU A 157 -8.63 -8.11 14.09
CA LEU A 157 -7.36 -8.68 14.51
C LEU A 157 -6.22 -8.30 13.56
N GLY A 158 -6.48 -8.37 12.25
CA GLY A 158 -5.50 -7.99 11.23
C GLY A 158 -5.17 -6.50 11.23
N LEU A 159 -6.07 -5.63 11.70
CA LEU A 159 -5.81 -4.20 11.89
C LEU A 159 -4.83 -3.94 13.06
N ALA A 160 -4.85 -4.78 14.09
CA ALA A 160 -4.00 -4.61 15.27
C ALA A 160 -2.56 -5.17 15.10
N LEU A 161 -2.30 -5.90 14.01
CA LEU A 161 -1.00 -6.52 13.68
C LEU A 161 -0.12 -5.60 12.83
#